data_AF-A0ABD1LKR6-F1
#
_entry.id   AF-A0ABD1LKR6-F1
#
_cell.length_a   1.000
_cell.length_b   1.000
_cell.length_c   1.000
_cell.angle_alpha   90.00
_cell.angle_beta   90.00
_cell.angle_gamma   90.00
#
_symmetry.space_group_name_H-M   'P 1'
#
loop_
_entity.id
_entity.type
_entity.pdbx_description
1 polymer ?
#
loop_
_entity_poly.entity_id
_entity_poly.type
_entity_poly.pdbx_seq_one_letter_code
_entity_poly.pdbx_strand_id
1 'polypeptide(L)'
;MLKDDEQQRYLQNESCKAFYNNLTLPDASPLASFYVKYNITIFRCNRSHRITLPKWPYFYRYSNCSEYDIYYGPPNSYLPPGFHWPTSLAPCSRIQHAISDVSAQDPFQFLSAVNSVEVQLSADCEECLREKGQCLLDSKGKLCCTKENKRLAWKLGLGIGLPGIVMIAIGILIIWRCKPRFVSDLYLNPNQESASIYFGVPVFTYKDLEKATKRFDRSRELGEGGFGILYHGKLDDGREVAVKRLYEHNYRRLEQFMNEIKILTRLRHQNLVSLYGCTSRHSRELVLVYEYISNGTVARHLHHHGSSTNGAFLPWPIRIKVAVETATALAYLHSSDIIHRDVKTNNILLDNTFCVKVADFGLSRLFPNDVTHVSTAPQGTPGYVDPEYHRCYQLTNKSDVYSFGVVLIELISSMPAIDLSRNKDEINLADLAIRKIQKSEIAQLVDPSLGFDSNSDVKSQITSVAELAFQCLQRDKDLRPSMDQVLEVLRRIESWKNKYGELNFDGKGSLSPDHDEMELLRNMKFISSPKAVTDPCNSDSTSPNVSGQSPAKSSMALCNLSHTSE
;
A
#
# COMPACT_ATOMS: atom_id res chain seq x y z
N MET A 1 4.10 -15.75 -8.10
CA MET A 1 5.57 -15.68 -8.06
C MET A 1 6.10 -16.94 -7.39
N LEU A 2 7.12 -17.56 -7.94
CA LEU A 2 7.74 -18.78 -7.41
C LEU A 2 9.21 -18.50 -7.10
N LYS A 3 9.68 -18.83 -5.90
CA LYS A 3 11.07 -18.59 -5.49
C LYS A 3 11.86 -19.89 -5.52
N ASP A 4 13.02 -19.86 -6.16
CA ASP A 4 14.01 -20.94 -6.12
C ASP A 4 15.08 -20.62 -5.07
N ASP A 5 15.00 -21.27 -3.92
CA ASP A 5 15.93 -21.01 -2.81
C ASP A 5 17.36 -21.48 -3.09
N GLU A 6 17.56 -22.44 -3.99
CA GLU A 6 18.89 -22.90 -4.39
C GLU A 6 19.54 -21.90 -5.35
N GLN A 7 18.77 -21.45 -6.36
CA GLN A 7 19.21 -20.40 -7.27
C GLN A 7 19.51 -19.09 -6.53
N GLN A 8 18.72 -18.74 -5.50
CA GLN A 8 18.96 -17.56 -4.67
C GLN A 8 20.34 -17.63 -3.98
N ARG A 9 20.73 -18.80 -3.46
CA ARG A 9 22.06 -18.98 -2.84
C ARG A 9 23.18 -18.86 -3.85
N TYR A 10 23.00 -19.41 -5.06
CA TYR A 10 24.02 -19.29 -6.11
C TYR A 10 24.21 -17.85 -6.57
N LEU A 11 23.13 -17.08 -6.73
CA LEU A 11 23.20 -15.67 -7.10
C LEU A 11 23.85 -14.81 -5.99
N GLN A 12 23.50 -15.04 -4.72
CA GLN A 12 24.08 -14.31 -3.58
C GLN A 12 25.59 -14.55 -3.40
N ASN A 13 26.06 -15.75 -3.74
CA ASN A 13 27.47 -16.11 -3.64
C ASN A 13 28.24 -15.88 -4.94
N GLU A 14 27.65 -15.22 -5.94
CA GLU A 14 28.21 -15.01 -7.29
C GLU A 14 28.76 -16.31 -7.91
N SER A 15 28.09 -17.43 -7.60
CA SER A 15 28.53 -18.77 -7.98
C SER A 15 28.10 -19.09 -9.39
N CYS A 16 29.05 -19.47 -10.24
CA CYS A 16 28.79 -19.95 -11.60
C CYS A 16 27.86 -21.17 -11.65
N LYS A 17 27.61 -21.89 -10.55
CA LYS A 17 26.56 -22.92 -10.52
C LYS A 17 25.15 -22.38 -10.82
N ALA A 18 24.94 -21.07 -10.71
CA ALA A 18 23.70 -20.39 -11.10
C ALA A 18 23.30 -20.65 -12.57
N PHE A 19 24.24 -21.01 -13.44
CA PHE A 19 24.01 -21.21 -14.88
C PHE A 19 24.06 -22.69 -15.30
N TYR A 20 23.79 -23.63 -14.39
CA TYR A 20 23.78 -25.06 -14.73
C TYR A 20 22.40 -25.57 -15.10
N ASN A 21 21.36 -25.08 -14.43
CA ASN A 21 20.02 -25.61 -14.56
C ASN A 21 19.15 -24.65 -15.38
N ASN A 22 18.36 -25.22 -16.28
CA ASN A 22 17.36 -24.47 -17.02
C ASN A 22 16.08 -24.36 -16.20
N LEU A 23 15.40 -23.22 -16.32
CA LEU A 23 14.08 -23.04 -15.74
C LEU A 23 13.10 -24.03 -16.39
N THR A 24 12.49 -24.88 -15.58
CA THR A 24 11.52 -25.87 -16.05
C THR A 24 10.14 -25.50 -15.50
N LEU A 25 9.17 -25.29 -16.39
CA LEU A 25 7.77 -25.09 -16.03
C LEU A 25 7.00 -26.39 -16.26
N PRO A 26 5.84 -26.57 -15.60
CA PRO A 26 4.93 -27.68 -15.93
C PRO A 26 4.54 -27.64 -17.40
N ASP A 27 4.35 -28.81 -18.01
CA ASP A 27 3.86 -28.91 -19.38
C ASP A 27 2.50 -28.21 -19.53
N ALA A 28 2.25 -27.68 -20.73
CA ALA A 28 0.97 -27.06 -21.05
C ALA A 28 -0.17 -28.07 -20.82
N SER A 29 -1.15 -27.67 -20.00
CA SER A 29 -2.36 -28.45 -19.75
C SER A 29 -3.46 -27.99 -20.71
N PRO A 30 -4.43 -28.85 -21.06
CA PRO A 30 -5.65 -28.42 -21.75
C PRO A 30 -6.43 -27.31 -21.01
N LEU A 31 -6.15 -27.07 -19.72
CA LEU A 31 -6.70 -25.97 -18.94
C LEU A 31 -5.93 -24.66 -19.08
N ALA A 32 -4.60 -24.72 -19.08
CA ALA A 32 -3.74 -23.54 -18.98
C ALA A 32 -2.30 -23.83 -19.38
N SER A 33 -1.65 -22.80 -19.91
CA SER A 33 -0.22 -22.76 -20.20
C SER A 33 0.49 -21.80 -19.25
N PHE A 34 1.73 -22.12 -18.90
CA PHE A 34 2.55 -21.35 -17.97
C PHE A 34 3.73 -20.73 -18.71
N TYR A 35 3.94 -19.43 -18.53
CA TYR A 35 5.06 -18.70 -19.13
C TYR A 35 5.79 -17.89 -18.07
N VAL A 36 7.11 -17.77 -18.16
CA VAL A 36 7.86 -16.86 -17.29
C VAL A 36 7.90 -15.50 -17.96
N LYS A 37 7.26 -14.52 -17.32
CA LYS A 37 6.96 -13.19 -17.88
C LYS A 37 8.20 -12.37 -18.18
N TYR A 38 9.20 -12.43 -17.29
CA TYR A 38 10.46 -11.72 -17.43
C TYR A 38 11.60 -12.72 -17.41
N ASN A 39 12.12 -13.06 -18.59
CA ASN A 39 13.23 -13.99 -18.73
C ASN A 39 14.25 -13.55 -19.78
N ILE A 40 15.43 -14.14 -19.69
CA ILE A 40 16.55 -13.94 -20.58
C ILE A 40 17.09 -15.30 -21.02
N THR A 41 17.58 -15.36 -22.26
CA THR A 41 18.27 -16.54 -22.78
C THR A 41 19.78 -16.35 -22.64
N ILE A 42 20.41 -17.31 -22.00
CA ILE A 42 21.83 -17.37 -21.70
C ILE A 42 22.44 -18.60 -22.39
N PHE A 43 23.61 -18.43 -22.99
CA PHE A 43 24.38 -19.49 -23.64
C PHE A 43 25.64 -19.76 -22.84
N ARG A 44 25.75 -20.98 -22.35
CA ARG A 44 26.94 -21.49 -21.65
C ARG A 44 27.83 -22.22 -22.66
N CYS A 45 29.00 -21.66 -22.95
CA CYS A 45 29.91 -22.16 -23.98
C CYS A 45 31.25 -22.61 -23.35
N ASN A 46 31.71 -23.81 -23.67
CA ASN A 46 33.04 -24.25 -23.26
C ASN A 46 34.13 -23.42 -23.98
N ARG A 47 35.19 -23.03 -23.26
CA ARG A 47 36.30 -22.21 -23.78
C ARG A 47 37.10 -22.86 -24.90
N SER A 48 36.95 -24.18 -25.08
CA SER A 48 37.49 -24.91 -26.24
C SER A 48 36.91 -24.44 -27.59
N HIS A 49 35.72 -23.81 -27.57
CA HIS A 49 35.09 -23.26 -28.77
C HIS A 49 35.38 -21.76 -28.91
N ARG A 50 36.02 -21.35 -30.01
CA ARG A 50 36.17 -19.93 -30.36
C ARG A 50 34.84 -19.39 -30.91
N ILE A 51 34.07 -18.72 -30.07
CA ILE A 51 32.81 -18.08 -30.47
C ILE A 51 33.09 -16.67 -30.98
N THR A 52 32.79 -16.42 -32.25
CA THR A 52 32.72 -15.08 -32.82
C THR A 52 31.26 -14.65 -32.91
N LEU A 53 30.93 -13.58 -32.19
CA LEU A 53 29.60 -12.95 -32.26
C LEU A 53 29.60 -11.87 -33.34
N PRO A 54 28.49 -11.70 -34.09
CA PRO A 54 28.35 -10.57 -35.00
C PRO A 54 28.45 -9.24 -34.25
N LYS A 55 28.97 -8.19 -34.90
CA LYS A 55 29.00 -6.81 -34.37
C LYS A 55 27.58 -6.23 -34.36
N TRP A 56 26.75 -6.70 -33.43
CA TRP A 56 25.43 -6.18 -33.13
C TRP A 56 25.47 -5.49 -31.75
N PRO A 57 24.71 -4.41 -31.52
CA PRO A 57 24.95 -3.54 -30.36
C PRO A 57 24.57 -4.11 -28.97
N TYR A 58 24.15 -5.37 -28.85
CA TYR A 58 23.45 -5.87 -27.65
C TYR A 58 23.80 -7.30 -27.21
N PHE A 59 24.94 -7.86 -27.65
CA PHE A 59 25.44 -9.14 -27.12
C PHE A 59 26.55 -8.90 -26.11
N TYR A 60 26.45 -9.56 -24.96
CA TYR A 60 27.40 -9.46 -23.87
C TYR A 60 28.09 -10.79 -23.63
N ARG A 61 29.32 -10.72 -23.11
CA ARG A 61 30.14 -11.87 -22.73
C ARG A 61 30.58 -11.71 -21.29
N TYR A 62 30.36 -12.73 -20.49
CA TYR A 62 30.85 -12.84 -19.12
C TYR A 62 31.83 -14.01 -19.00
N SER A 63 33.06 -13.72 -18.61
CA SER A 63 34.20 -14.66 -18.63
C SER A 63 34.79 -14.97 -17.25
N ASN A 64 34.14 -14.59 -16.16
CA ASN A 64 34.68 -14.82 -14.81
C ASN A 64 34.44 -16.25 -14.29
N CYS A 65 33.69 -17.07 -15.05
CA CYS A 65 33.56 -18.50 -14.74
C CYS A 65 34.80 -19.26 -15.22
N SER A 66 35.33 -20.15 -14.38
CA SER A 66 36.60 -20.86 -14.64
C SER A 66 36.51 -21.87 -15.80
N GLU A 67 35.38 -22.56 -15.95
CA GLU A 67 35.21 -23.69 -16.85
C GLU A 67 34.58 -23.34 -18.21
N TYR A 68 33.88 -22.20 -18.32
CA TYR A 68 33.11 -21.82 -19.49
C TYR A 68 32.91 -20.31 -19.53
N ASP A 69 32.55 -19.81 -20.70
CA ASP A 69 32.13 -18.43 -20.89
C ASP A 69 30.62 -18.36 -21.11
N ILE A 70 30.03 -17.25 -20.69
CA ILE A 70 28.60 -17.00 -20.79
C ILE A 70 28.36 -15.93 -21.83
N TYR A 71 27.41 -16.17 -22.73
CA TYR A 71 26.97 -15.22 -23.75
C TYR A 71 25.47 -15.00 -23.62
N TYR A 72 25.02 -13.76 -23.71
CA TYR A 72 23.60 -13.42 -23.65
C TYR A 72 23.30 -12.16 -24.45
N GLY A 73 22.05 -12.04 -24.85
CA GLY A 73 21.51 -10.88 -25.54
C GLY A 73 20.53 -10.09 -24.65
N PRO A 74 19.71 -9.21 -25.22
CA PRO A 74 18.66 -8.55 -24.48
C PRO A 74 17.62 -9.56 -23.95
N PRO A 75 16.79 -9.17 -22.96
CA PRO A 75 15.70 -10.02 -22.47
C PRO A 75 14.77 -10.46 -23.58
N ASN A 76 14.15 -11.64 -23.42
CA ASN A 76 13.36 -12.25 -24.47
C ASN A 76 12.12 -11.41 -24.86
N SER A 77 11.61 -10.58 -23.96
CA SER A 77 10.50 -9.64 -24.21
C SER A 77 10.85 -8.51 -25.19
N TYR A 78 12.15 -8.25 -25.41
CA TYR A 78 12.64 -7.20 -26.32
C TYR A 78 13.14 -7.77 -27.66
N LEU A 79 13.05 -9.09 -27.86
CA LEU A 79 13.46 -9.70 -29.12
C LEU A 79 12.42 -9.41 -30.21
N PRO A 80 12.83 -8.89 -31.38
CA PRO A 80 11.90 -8.61 -32.47
C PRO A 80 11.30 -9.91 -33.03
N PRO A 81 10.08 -9.87 -33.60
CA PRO A 81 9.48 -11.02 -34.26
C PRO A 81 10.40 -11.59 -35.36
N GLY A 82 10.62 -12.91 -35.38
CA GLY A 82 11.52 -13.56 -36.34
C GLY A 82 13.00 -13.50 -35.98
N PHE A 83 13.37 -13.08 -34.76
CA PHE A 83 14.75 -13.11 -34.30
C PHE A 83 15.30 -14.54 -34.22
N HIS A 84 16.51 -14.74 -34.74
CA HIS A 84 17.26 -15.99 -34.65
C HIS A 84 18.61 -15.76 -33.96
N TRP A 85 18.96 -16.63 -33.01
CA TRP A 85 20.26 -16.60 -32.36
C TRP A 85 21.38 -16.94 -33.36
N PRO A 86 22.56 -16.31 -33.25
CA PRO A 86 23.70 -16.61 -34.11
C PRO A 86 24.03 -18.11 -34.14
N THR A 87 24.26 -18.65 -35.33
CA THR A 87 24.65 -20.07 -35.51
C THR A 87 25.97 -20.41 -34.80
N SER A 88 26.82 -19.42 -34.54
CA SER A 88 28.03 -19.59 -33.74
C SER A 88 27.77 -20.00 -32.29
N LEU A 89 26.57 -19.75 -31.74
CA LEU A 89 26.16 -20.19 -30.39
C LEU A 89 25.48 -21.57 -30.36
N ALA A 90 25.25 -22.20 -31.53
CA ALA A 90 24.67 -23.54 -31.62
C ALA A 90 25.38 -24.64 -30.79
N PRO A 91 26.72 -24.67 -30.63
CA PRO A 91 27.39 -25.68 -29.80
C PRO A 91 27.26 -25.44 -28.29
N CYS A 92 26.64 -24.35 -27.86
CA CYS A 92 26.53 -23.97 -26.45
C CYS A 92 25.23 -24.46 -25.80
N SER A 93 25.26 -24.70 -24.48
CA SER A 93 24.03 -25.02 -23.74
C SER A 93 23.16 -23.77 -23.62
N ARG A 94 21.93 -23.83 -24.14
CA ARG A 94 20.93 -22.75 -24.02
C ARG A 94 20.14 -22.89 -22.72
N ILE A 95 20.12 -21.82 -21.93
CA ILE A 95 19.55 -21.78 -20.58
C ILE A 95 18.66 -20.54 -20.45
N GLN A 96 17.50 -20.67 -19.85
CA GLN A 96 16.59 -19.58 -19.56
C GLN A 96 16.57 -19.29 -18.07
N HIS A 97 16.67 -18.01 -17.71
CA HIS A 97 16.56 -17.56 -16.33
C HIS A 97 15.61 -16.36 -16.20
N ALA A 98 15.02 -16.20 -15.01
CA ALA A 98 14.25 -15.03 -14.67
C ALA A 98 15.16 -13.82 -14.37
N ILE A 99 14.63 -12.62 -14.62
CA ILE A 99 15.33 -11.35 -14.40
C ILE A 99 14.51 -10.41 -13.50
N SER A 100 15.20 -9.54 -12.76
CA SER A 100 14.61 -8.50 -11.89
C SER A 100 14.95 -7.07 -12.32
N ASP A 101 16.05 -6.86 -13.04
CA ASP A 101 16.53 -5.56 -13.53
C ASP A 101 17.06 -5.73 -14.96
N VAL A 102 17.14 -4.68 -15.78
CA VAL A 102 17.63 -4.73 -17.17
C VAL A 102 18.83 -3.79 -17.40
N SER A 103 19.29 -3.10 -16.35
CA SER A 103 20.29 -2.02 -16.47
C SER A 103 21.74 -2.46 -16.26
N ALA A 104 22.00 -3.68 -15.81
CA ALA A 104 23.33 -4.17 -15.49
C ALA A 104 23.97 -5.00 -16.61
N GLN A 105 25.29 -4.83 -16.81
CA GLN A 105 26.09 -5.71 -17.67
C GLN A 105 26.53 -6.98 -16.94
N ASP A 106 26.43 -7.09 -15.62
CA ASP A 106 26.77 -8.29 -14.88
C ASP A 106 25.54 -9.20 -14.70
N PRO A 107 25.56 -10.47 -15.15
CA PRO A 107 24.45 -11.39 -14.95
C PRO A 107 24.03 -11.59 -13.50
N PHE A 108 24.93 -11.49 -12.52
CA PHE A 108 24.56 -11.65 -11.11
C PHE A 108 23.74 -10.48 -10.55
N GLN A 109 23.79 -9.32 -11.20
CA GLN A 109 23.05 -8.12 -10.78
C GLN A 109 21.63 -8.09 -11.33
N PHE A 110 21.38 -8.68 -12.50
CA PHE A 110 20.07 -8.65 -13.15
C PHE A 110 19.26 -9.96 -13.01
N LEU A 111 19.91 -11.09 -12.73
CA LEU A 111 19.24 -12.37 -12.57
C LEU A 111 18.46 -12.43 -11.25
N SER A 112 17.32 -13.10 -11.30
CA SER A 112 16.41 -13.24 -10.16
C SER A 112 16.14 -14.72 -9.88
N ALA A 113 16.13 -15.09 -8.60
CA ALA A 113 15.62 -16.38 -8.16
C ALA A 113 14.09 -16.38 -7.95
N VAL A 114 13.45 -15.21 -8.09
CA VAL A 114 11.99 -15.04 -8.02
C VAL A 114 11.43 -15.01 -9.43
N ASN A 115 10.71 -16.05 -9.79
CA ASN A 115 10.08 -16.24 -11.08
C ASN A 115 8.67 -15.65 -11.09
N SER A 116 8.43 -14.69 -12.00
CA SER A 116 7.09 -14.19 -12.31
C SER A 116 6.47 -15.07 -13.39
N VAL A 117 5.59 -15.99 -12.98
CA VAL A 117 4.86 -16.88 -13.90
C VAL A 117 3.53 -16.26 -14.26
N GLU A 118 3.28 -16.12 -15.56
CA GLU A 118 2.01 -15.77 -16.16
C GLU A 118 1.28 -17.06 -16.55
N VAL A 119 0.00 -17.14 -16.16
CA VAL A 119 -0.87 -18.28 -16.45
C VAL A 119 -1.85 -17.83 -17.51
N GLN A 120 -1.79 -18.45 -18.67
CA GLN A 120 -2.73 -18.21 -19.76
C GLN A 120 -3.71 -19.39 -19.81
N LEU A 121 -4.99 -19.11 -19.58
CA LEU A 121 -6.04 -20.12 -19.68
C LEU A 121 -6.25 -20.52 -21.14
N SER A 122 -6.69 -21.76 -21.37
CA SER A 122 -7.18 -22.14 -22.70
C SER A 122 -8.45 -21.38 -23.04
N ALA A 123 -8.69 -21.12 -24.32
CA ALA A 123 -9.87 -20.39 -24.79
C ALA A 123 -11.16 -21.05 -24.28
N ASP A 124 -11.22 -22.38 -24.31
CA ASP A 124 -12.37 -23.16 -23.82
C ASP A 124 -12.61 -22.97 -22.31
N CYS A 125 -11.54 -22.82 -21.51
CA CYS A 125 -11.68 -22.55 -20.07
C CYS A 125 -12.11 -21.11 -19.80
N GLU A 126 -11.53 -20.15 -20.52
CA GLU A 126 -11.86 -18.74 -20.38
C GLU A 126 -13.33 -18.47 -20.73
N GLU A 127 -13.84 -19.11 -21.78
CA GLU A 127 -15.26 -19.08 -22.14
C GLU A 127 -16.14 -19.70 -21.05
N CYS A 128 -15.76 -20.87 -20.52
CA CYS A 128 -16.48 -21.52 -19.42
C CYS A 128 -16.60 -20.63 -18.17
N LEU A 129 -15.50 -19.97 -17.78
CA LEU A 129 -15.48 -19.06 -16.63
C LEU A 129 -16.33 -17.80 -16.87
N ARG A 130 -16.34 -17.25 -18.10
CA ARG A 130 -17.24 -16.15 -18.48
C ARG A 130 -18.70 -16.53 -18.30
N GLU A 131 -19.05 -17.78 -18.54
CA GLU A 131 -20.41 -18.31 -18.33
C GLU A 131 -20.69 -18.77 -16.88
N LYS A 132 -19.82 -18.42 -15.92
CA LYS A 132 -19.90 -18.84 -14.50
C LYS A 132 -19.85 -20.36 -14.30
N GLY A 133 -19.24 -21.09 -15.22
CA GLY A 133 -18.93 -22.51 -15.07
C GLY A 133 -17.59 -22.76 -14.36
N GLN A 134 -17.33 -24.01 -14.02
CA GLN A 134 -16.03 -24.49 -13.53
C GLN A 134 -15.37 -25.38 -14.58
N CYS A 135 -14.12 -25.05 -14.95
CA CYS A 135 -13.29 -25.87 -15.84
C CYS A 135 -12.74 -27.08 -15.06
N LEU A 136 -13.08 -28.28 -15.50
CA LEU A 136 -12.57 -29.54 -14.95
C LEU A 136 -11.97 -30.37 -16.09
N LEU A 137 -11.02 -31.25 -15.76
CA LEU A 137 -10.53 -32.27 -16.69
C LEU A 137 -11.29 -33.56 -16.43
N ASP A 138 -11.77 -34.22 -17.50
CA ASP A 138 -12.35 -35.55 -17.40
C ASP A 138 -11.26 -36.62 -17.18
N SER A 139 -11.69 -37.88 -16.98
CA SER A 139 -10.78 -39.01 -16.78
C SER A 139 -9.88 -39.33 -17.99
N LYS A 140 -10.09 -38.67 -19.13
CA LYS A 140 -9.30 -38.77 -20.35
C LYS A 140 -8.46 -37.52 -20.60
N GLY A 141 -8.43 -36.56 -19.67
CA GLY A 141 -7.68 -35.32 -19.77
C GLY A 141 -8.32 -34.27 -20.70
N LYS A 142 -9.61 -34.40 -21.03
CA LYS A 142 -10.35 -33.42 -21.85
C LYS A 142 -11.03 -32.38 -20.97
N LEU A 143 -10.98 -31.11 -21.39
CA LEU A 143 -11.63 -30.00 -20.69
C LEU A 143 -13.16 -30.11 -20.74
N CYS A 144 -13.78 -29.96 -19.58
CA CYS A 144 -15.23 -30.00 -19.36
C CYS A 144 -15.66 -28.76 -18.58
N CYS A 145 -16.69 -28.06 -19.06
CA CYS A 145 -17.30 -26.93 -18.37
C CYS A 145 -18.53 -27.38 -17.59
N THR A 146 -18.50 -27.25 -16.26
CA THR A 146 -19.66 -27.57 -15.41
C THR A 146 -20.34 -26.28 -14.96
N LYS A 147 -21.59 -26.05 -15.38
CA LYS A 147 -22.44 -24.98 -14.84
C LYS A 147 -23.15 -25.50 -13.59
N GLU A 148 -23.06 -24.77 -12.48
CA GLU A 148 -23.83 -25.08 -11.27
C GLU A 148 -25.33 -24.92 -11.58
N ASN A 149 -25.97 -26.01 -11.98
CA ASN A 149 -27.40 -26.02 -12.23
C ASN A 149 -28.10 -26.20 -10.88
N LYS A 150 -28.46 -25.10 -10.20
CA LYS A 150 -29.24 -25.08 -8.95
C LYS A 150 -30.68 -25.64 -9.09
N ARG A 151 -30.94 -26.51 -10.06
CA ARG A 151 -32.26 -27.10 -10.34
C ARG A 151 -32.29 -28.63 -10.38
N LEU A 152 -31.20 -29.31 -10.03
CA LEU A 152 -31.14 -30.79 -10.07
C LEU A 152 -30.67 -31.43 -8.76
N ALA A 153 -31.16 -30.95 -7.61
CA ALA A 153 -30.89 -31.58 -6.31
C ALA A 153 -32.12 -32.31 -5.70
N TRP A 154 -33.23 -32.45 -6.44
CA TRP A 154 -34.47 -33.06 -5.92
C TRP A 154 -35.00 -34.30 -6.66
N LYS A 155 -34.21 -34.89 -7.56
CA LYS A 155 -34.59 -36.16 -8.19
C LYS A 155 -33.39 -37.07 -8.32
N LEU A 156 -33.14 -37.86 -7.26
CA LEU A 156 -32.60 -39.23 -7.28
C LEU A 156 -32.51 -39.75 -5.83
N GLY A 157 -33.60 -39.55 -5.07
CA GLY A 157 -33.89 -40.39 -3.92
C GLY A 157 -34.75 -41.53 -4.43
N LEU A 158 -34.20 -42.75 -4.37
CA LEU A 158 -34.82 -44.09 -4.44
C LEU A 158 -34.03 -44.98 -5.41
N GLY A 159 -33.27 -45.94 -4.85
CA GLY A 159 -32.97 -47.14 -5.63
C GLY A 159 -31.67 -47.91 -5.41
N ILE A 160 -30.83 -47.63 -4.40
CA ILE A 160 -29.72 -48.55 -3.99
C ILE A 160 -29.48 -48.28 -2.50
N GLY A 161 -30.09 -48.97 -1.54
CA GLY A 161 -29.95 -50.38 -1.25
C GLY A 161 -29.51 -50.47 0.22
N LEU A 162 -30.38 -50.95 1.10
CA LEU A 162 -30.11 -51.21 2.52
C LEU A 162 -28.77 -51.93 2.84
N PRO A 163 -28.12 -52.71 1.95
CA PRO A 163 -26.81 -53.31 2.25
C PRO A 163 -25.67 -52.28 2.42
N GLY A 164 -25.72 -51.14 1.73
CA GLY A 164 -24.64 -50.13 1.79
C GLY A 164 -24.56 -49.42 3.13
N ILE A 165 -25.71 -49.17 3.76
CA ILE A 165 -25.80 -48.49 5.05
C ILE A 165 -25.27 -49.40 6.17
N VAL A 166 -25.49 -50.72 6.06
CA VAL A 166 -24.98 -51.70 7.02
C VAL A 166 -23.46 -51.85 6.92
N MET A 167 -22.89 -51.83 5.71
CA MET A 167 -21.44 -51.90 5.53
C MET A 167 -20.71 -50.65 6.05
N ILE A 168 -21.31 -49.47 5.90
CA ILE A 168 -20.78 -48.22 6.44
C ILE A 168 -20.85 -48.22 7.98
N ALA A 169 -21.94 -48.72 8.57
CA ALA A 169 -22.08 -48.84 10.02
C ALA A 169 -21.08 -49.84 10.63
N ILE A 170 -20.83 -50.97 9.97
CA ILE A 170 -19.83 -51.97 10.39
C ILE A 170 -18.41 -51.40 10.24
N GLY A 171 -18.12 -50.68 9.16
CA GLY A 171 -16.84 -49.99 8.97
C GLY A 171 -16.55 -48.95 10.07
N ILE A 172 -17.57 -48.17 10.47
CA ILE A 172 -17.46 -47.21 11.57
C ILE A 172 -17.24 -47.93 12.91
N LEU A 173 -17.91 -49.05 13.17
CA LEU A 173 -17.72 -49.86 14.39
C LEU A 173 -16.33 -50.50 14.49
N ILE A 174 -15.74 -50.94 13.38
CA ILE A 174 -14.38 -51.50 13.33
C ILE A 174 -13.33 -50.39 13.55
N ILE A 175 -13.52 -49.21 12.94
CA ILE A 175 -12.66 -48.03 13.18
C ILE A 175 -12.74 -47.58 14.64
N TRP A 176 -13.90 -47.72 15.28
CA TRP A 176 -14.10 -47.38 16.70
C TRP A 176 -13.51 -48.42 17.67
N ARG A 177 -13.37 -49.68 17.25
CA ARG A 177 -12.80 -50.79 18.05
C ARG A 177 -11.30 -51.00 17.85
N CYS A 178 -10.71 -50.51 16.75
CA CYS A 178 -9.31 -50.76 16.38
C CYS A 178 -8.37 -49.54 16.52
N LYS A 179 -8.65 -48.58 17.41
CA LYS A 179 -7.62 -47.60 17.81
C LYS A 179 -6.84 -48.11 19.03
N PRO A 180 -5.54 -48.42 18.89
CA PRO A 180 -4.67 -48.67 20.04
C PRO A 180 -4.42 -47.36 20.81
N ARG A 181 -4.36 -47.48 22.13
CA ARG A 181 -3.89 -46.44 23.04
C ARG A 181 -2.40 -46.15 22.76
N PHE A 182 -2.10 -44.97 22.25
CA PHE A 182 -0.86 -44.29 22.56
C PHE A 182 -1.12 -42.78 22.61
N VAL A 183 -0.88 -42.22 23.78
CA VAL A 183 -1.18 -40.85 24.20
C VAL A 183 -0.03 -39.95 23.76
N SER A 184 -0.34 -38.80 23.17
CA SER A 184 0.42 -37.57 23.42
C SER A 184 -0.60 -36.46 23.64
N ASP A 185 -0.52 -35.91 24.84
CA ASP A 185 -1.31 -34.83 25.40
C ASP A 185 -1.36 -33.59 24.49
N LEU A 186 -2.57 -33.05 24.33
CA LEU A 186 -2.93 -31.63 24.50
C LEU A 186 -4.42 -31.45 24.14
N TYR A 187 -5.28 -32.12 24.90
CA TYR A 187 -6.63 -31.60 25.17
C TYR A 187 -6.50 -30.64 26.35
N LEU A 188 -6.18 -29.37 26.07
CA LEU A 188 -6.42 -28.30 27.04
C LEU A 188 -7.90 -27.90 26.95
N ASN A 189 -8.64 -28.45 27.90
CA ASN A 189 -9.79 -27.87 28.61
C ASN A 189 -10.46 -26.61 27.98
N PRO A 190 -11.74 -26.66 27.54
CA PRO A 190 -12.47 -25.49 27.03
C PRO A 190 -12.75 -24.39 28.07
N ASN A 191 -12.32 -24.57 29.32
CA ASN A 191 -12.62 -23.69 30.44
C ASN A 191 -11.39 -22.92 30.96
N GLN A 192 -10.32 -22.82 30.16
CA GLN A 192 -9.13 -22.04 30.54
C GLN A 192 -8.46 -21.35 29.33
N GLU A 193 -9.25 -20.77 28.41
CA GLU A 193 -8.73 -19.91 27.33
C GLU A 193 -8.82 -18.40 27.63
N SER A 194 -9.14 -18.02 28.88
CA SER A 194 -9.27 -16.62 29.29
C SER A 194 -7.94 -15.84 29.34
N ALA A 195 -6.79 -16.48 29.06
CA ALA A 195 -5.47 -15.86 29.23
C ALA A 195 -4.41 -16.33 28.22
N SER A 196 -4.79 -16.68 26.98
CA SER A 196 -3.76 -16.83 25.94
C SER A 196 -3.41 -15.43 25.37
N ILE A 197 -2.14 -15.06 25.50
CA ILE A 197 -1.61 -13.79 24.99
C ILE A 197 -0.94 -14.09 23.63
N TYR A 198 -1.43 -13.50 22.55
CA TYR A 198 -0.80 -13.61 21.22
C TYR A 198 -0.09 -12.30 20.91
N PHE A 199 1.25 -12.32 20.78
CA PHE A 199 2.06 -11.11 20.58
C PHE A 199 1.81 -9.97 21.59
N GLY A 200 1.47 -10.30 22.84
CA GLY A 200 1.22 -9.31 23.88
C GLY A 200 -0.22 -8.79 23.96
N VAL A 201 -1.13 -9.26 23.11
CA VAL A 201 -2.56 -8.90 23.17
C VAL A 201 -3.47 -10.07 23.58
N PRO A 202 -4.58 -9.79 24.28
CA PRO A 202 -5.60 -10.78 24.60
C PRO A 202 -6.14 -11.50 23.36
N VAL A 203 -6.26 -12.82 23.46
CA VAL A 203 -6.95 -13.64 22.45
C VAL A 203 -8.39 -13.84 22.86
N PHE A 204 -9.32 -13.47 21.99
CA PHE A 204 -10.75 -13.72 22.13
C PHE A 204 -11.16 -14.97 21.37
N THR A 205 -12.08 -15.76 21.92
CA THR A 205 -12.68 -16.84 21.14
C THR A 205 -13.63 -16.25 20.11
N TYR A 206 -13.77 -16.92 18.96
CA TYR A 206 -14.73 -16.48 17.93
C TYR A 206 -16.16 -16.42 18.48
N LYS A 207 -16.53 -17.34 19.38
CA LYS A 207 -17.86 -17.38 20.00
C LYS A 207 -18.14 -16.16 20.85
N ASP A 208 -17.14 -15.65 21.58
CA ASP A 208 -17.30 -14.44 22.40
C ASP A 208 -17.55 -13.22 21.51
N LEU A 209 -16.83 -13.10 20.39
CA LEU A 209 -17.01 -12.00 19.45
C LEU A 209 -18.31 -12.11 18.65
N GLU A 210 -18.72 -13.34 18.30
CA GLU A 210 -20.02 -13.60 17.69
C GLU A 210 -21.15 -13.19 18.64
N LYS A 211 -21.06 -13.53 19.93
CA LYS A 211 -22.02 -13.09 20.96
C LYS A 211 -22.01 -11.56 21.11
N ALA A 212 -20.84 -10.96 21.24
CA ALA A 212 -20.67 -9.51 21.46
C ALA A 212 -21.25 -8.67 20.31
N THR A 213 -21.18 -9.18 19.08
CA THR A 213 -21.69 -8.52 17.86
C THR A 213 -23.09 -8.95 17.45
N LYS A 214 -23.79 -9.76 18.28
CA LYS A 214 -25.09 -10.37 17.96
C LYS A 214 -25.08 -11.15 16.63
N ARG A 215 -24.08 -12.00 16.45
CA ARG A 215 -23.81 -12.79 15.24
C ARG A 215 -23.47 -11.93 14.03
N PHE A 216 -22.63 -10.91 14.23
CA PHE A 216 -22.24 -9.95 13.19
C PHE A 216 -23.47 -9.34 12.49
N ASP A 217 -24.42 -8.88 13.29
CA ASP A 217 -25.67 -8.28 12.81
C ASP A 217 -25.37 -7.02 11.98
N ARG A 218 -25.95 -6.93 10.77
CA ARG A 218 -25.78 -5.78 9.87
C ARG A 218 -26.25 -4.45 10.49
N SER A 219 -27.23 -4.49 11.40
CA SER A 219 -27.66 -3.29 12.13
C SER A 219 -26.60 -2.72 13.07
N ARG A 220 -25.54 -3.48 13.35
CA ARG A 220 -24.39 -3.08 14.17
C ARG A 220 -23.17 -2.73 13.34
N GLU A 221 -23.29 -2.69 12.02
CA GLU A 221 -22.21 -2.31 11.14
C GLU A 221 -21.84 -0.84 11.36
N LEU A 222 -20.57 -0.59 11.64
CA LEU A 222 -19.99 0.75 11.80
C LEU A 222 -19.46 1.27 10.47
N GLY A 223 -19.06 0.37 9.58
CA GLY A 223 -18.60 0.67 8.24
C GLY A 223 -17.94 -0.52 7.56
N GLU A 224 -17.84 -0.42 6.24
CA GLU A 224 -17.16 -1.37 5.38
C GLU A 224 -15.85 -0.75 4.86
N GLY A 225 -14.74 -1.48 4.98
CA GLY A 225 -13.44 -1.09 4.45
C GLY A 225 -12.90 -2.12 3.46
N GLY A 226 -11.79 -1.79 2.78
CA GLY A 226 -11.18 -2.68 1.77
C GLY A 226 -10.67 -4.02 2.33
N PHE A 227 -10.58 -4.16 3.65
CA PHE A 227 -9.99 -5.32 4.33
C PHE A 227 -11.00 -6.12 5.16
N GLY A 228 -12.22 -5.59 5.36
CA GLY A 228 -13.24 -6.25 6.16
C GLY A 228 -14.36 -5.31 6.59
N ILE A 229 -15.28 -5.87 7.37
CA ILE A 229 -16.44 -5.14 7.91
C ILE A 229 -16.20 -4.88 9.40
N LEU A 230 -16.53 -3.68 9.86
CA LEU A 230 -16.40 -3.25 11.24
C LEU A 230 -17.77 -3.27 11.93
N TYR A 231 -17.87 -3.91 13.09
CA TYR A 231 -19.11 -4.03 13.86
C TYR A 231 -18.97 -3.42 15.25
N HIS A 232 -20.04 -2.82 15.75
CA HIS A 232 -20.17 -2.46 17.14
C HIS A 232 -20.48 -3.70 17.99
N GLY A 233 -19.62 -3.99 18.96
CA GLY A 233 -19.76 -5.08 19.90
C GLY A 233 -19.83 -4.58 21.34
N LYS A 234 -20.43 -5.40 22.21
CA LYS A 234 -20.34 -5.23 23.67
C LYS A 234 -19.85 -6.53 24.27
N LEU A 235 -18.66 -6.49 24.87
CA LEU A 235 -18.05 -7.65 25.53
C LEU A 235 -18.82 -8.02 26.81
N ASP A 236 -18.61 -9.24 27.32
CA ASP A 236 -19.27 -9.73 28.54
C ASP A 236 -18.90 -8.93 29.79
N ASP A 237 -17.73 -8.29 29.81
CA ASP A 237 -17.30 -7.35 30.86
C ASP A 237 -17.93 -5.96 30.75
N GLY A 238 -18.80 -5.74 29.76
CA GLY A 238 -19.52 -4.50 29.55
C GLY A 238 -18.81 -3.47 28.66
N ARG A 239 -17.55 -3.70 28.27
CA ARG A 239 -16.82 -2.77 27.37
C ARG A 239 -17.44 -2.75 25.98
N GLU A 240 -17.61 -1.55 25.45
CA GLU A 240 -17.97 -1.33 24.05
C GLU A 240 -16.72 -1.40 23.17
N VAL A 241 -16.83 -2.11 22.06
CA VAL A 241 -15.71 -2.43 21.18
C VAL A 241 -16.07 -2.30 19.70
N ALA A 242 -15.08 -1.98 18.89
CA ALA A 242 -15.18 -2.12 17.44
C ALA A 242 -14.53 -3.44 17.02
N VAL A 243 -15.28 -4.29 16.31
CA VAL A 243 -14.88 -5.65 15.92
C VAL A 243 -14.71 -5.69 14.41
N LYS A 244 -13.46 -5.75 13.93
CA LYS A 244 -13.11 -5.80 12.51
C LYS A 244 -13.00 -7.25 12.07
N ARG A 245 -13.99 -7.72 11.30
CA ARG A 245 -13.96 -9.06 10.70
C ARG A 245 -13.39 -8.96 9.29
N LEU A 246 -12.22 -9.55 9.07
CA LEU A 246 -11.54 -9.48 7.77
C LEU A 246 -12.19 -10.43 6.75
N TYR A 247 -12.16 -10.09 5.46
CA TYR A 247 -12.78 -10.91 4.39
C TYR A 247 -12.11 -12.26 4.18
N GLU A 248 -12.90 -13.34 4.10
CA GLU A 248 -12.41 -14.73 3.98
C GLU A 248 -11.63 -15.00 2.67
N HIS A 249 -11.94 -14.27 1.60
CA HIS A 249 -11.34 -14.46 0.26
C HIS A 249 -10.21 -13.48 -0.10
N ASN A 250 -9.72 -12.68 0.85
CA ASN A 250 -8.59 -11.78 0.58
C ASN A 250 -7.26 -12.54 0.72
N TYR A 251 -6.52 -12.68 -0.38
CA TYR A 251 -5.23 -13.38 -0.41
C TYR A 251 -4.15 -12.75 0.51
N ARG A 252 -4.33 -11.48 0.91
CA ARG A 252 -3.46 -10.78 1.89
C ARG A 252 -4.05 -10.70 3.29
N ARG A 253 -5.21 -11.31 3.56
CA ARG A 253 -5.94 -11.24 4.85
C ARG A 253 -5.02 -11.53 6.03
N LEU A 254 -4.24 -12.61 5.95
CA LEU A 254 -3.35 -13.03 7.03
C LEU A 254 -2.16 -12.09 7.20
N GLU A 255 -1.60 -11.58 6.10
CA GLU A 255 -0.49 -10.62 6.13
C GLU A 255 -0.92 -9.32 6.83
N GLN A 256 -2.07 -8.78 6.44
CA GLN A 256 -2.64 -7.55 7.02
C GLN A 256 -3.00 -7.74 8.50
N PHE A 257 -3.62 -8.87 8.84
CA PHE A 257 -3.94 -9.22 10.22
C PHE A 257 -2.70 -9.29 11.10
N MET A 258 -1.66 -10.01 10.66
CA MET A 258 -0.40 -10.12 11.40
C MET A 258 0.34 -8.78 11.49
N ASN A 259 0.32 -8.00 10.40
CA ASN A 259 0.96 -6.69 10.35
C ASN A 259 0.32 -5.70 11.33
N GLU A 260 -1.00 -5.61 11.33
CA GLU A 260 -1.77 -4.73 12.20
C GLU A 260 -1.53 -5.07 13.68
N ILE A 261 -1.53 -6.36 14.05
CA ILE A 261 -1.16 -6.80 15.42
C ILE A 261 0.28 -6.39 15.73
N LYS A 262 1.24 -6.70 14.86
CA LYS A 262 2.67 -6.45 15.11
C LYS A 262 2.99 -4.96 15.26
N ILE A 263 2.31 -4.10 14.52
CA ILE A 263 2.47 -2.64 14.60
C ILE A 263 1.77 -2.11 15.85
N LEU A 264 0.47 -2.37 16.02
CA LEU A 264 -0.31 -1.78 17.12
C LEU A 264 0.13 -2.24 18.51
N THR A 265 0.71 -3.43 18.63
CA THR A 265 1.28 -3.91 19.91
C THR A 265 2.52 -3.13 20.37
N ARG A 266 3.19 -2.44 19.45
CA ARG A 266 4.39 -1.62 19.73
C ARG A 266 4.05 -0.15 19.97
N LEU A 267 2.84 0.27 19.59
CA LEU A 267 2.43 1.66 19.60
C LEU A 267 1.54 1.94 20.80
N ARG A 268 1.83 3.03 21.52
CA ARG A 268 0.97 3.54 22.59
C ARG A 268 0.96 5.05 22.54
N HIS A 269 -0.14 5.62 22.08
CA HIS A 269 -0.28 7.06 21.94
C HIS A 269 -1.75 7.45 22.04
N GLN A 270 -2.04 8.58 22.68
CA GLN A 270 -3.42 9.02 22.93
C GLN A 270 -4.23 9.20 21.64
N ASN A 271 -3.57 9.66 20.56
CA ASN A 271 -4.20 9.92 19.26
C ASN A 271 -4.17 8.74 18.28
N LEU A 272 -3.82 7.54 18.75
CA LEU A 272 -3.91 6.30 17.97
C LEU A 272 -5.01 5.40 18.56
N VAL A 273 -5.67 4.63 17.70
CA VAL A 273 -6.63 3.63 18.14
C VAL A 273 -5.92 2.49 18.89
N SER A 274 -6.53 2.07 19.99
CA SER A 274 -6.02 0.98 20.83
C SER A 274 -6.56 -0.36 20.36
N LEU A 275 -5.66 -1.33 20.15
CA LEU A 275 -6.00 -2.72 19.91
C LEU A 275 -6.24 -3.42 21.27
N TYR A 276 -7.45 -3.89 21.51
CA TYR A 276 -7.80 -4.66 22.71
C TYR A 276 -7.50 -6.15 22.57
N GLY A 277 -7.49 -6.69 21.35
CA GLY A 277 -7.12 -8.07 21.12
C GLY A 277 -7.49 -8.59 19.74
N CYS A 278 -7.36 -9.89 19.57
CA CYS A 278 -7.61 -10.55 18.29
C CYS A 278 -8.10 -11.99 18.48
N THR A 279 -8.53 -12.65 17.42
CA THR A 279 -8.69 -14.11 17.41
C THR A 279 -7.34 -14.80 17.26
N SER A 280 -7.27 -16.10 17.60
CA SER A 280 -6.09 -16.92 17.33
C SER A 280 -5.77 -16.96 15.84
N ARG A 281 -4.48 -16.97 15.46
CA ARG A 281 -4.03 -17.15 14.07
C ARG A 281 -4.55 -18.44 13.43
N HIS A 282 -4.80 -19.46 14.24
CA HIS A 282 -5.33 -20.75 13.79
C HIS A 282 -6.87 -20.75 13.65
N SER A 283 -7.54 -19.68 14.05
CA SER A 283 -8.95 -19.49 13.81
C SER A 283 -9.20 -19.36 12.30
N ARG A 284 -10.25 -20.02 11.81
CA ARG A 284 -10.77 -19.81 10.45
C ARG A 284 -11.16 -18.35 10.22
N GLU A 285 -11.62 -17.69 11.27
CA GLU A 285 -12.06 -16.30 11.26
C GLU A 285 -11.00 -15.41 11.92
N LEU A 286 -10.43 -14.50 11.14
CA LEU A 286 -9.46 -13.50 11.59
C LEU A 286 -10.23 -12.22 11.93
N VAL A 287 -10.25 -11.91 13.23
CA VAL A 287 -11.02 -10.80 13.78
C VAL A 287 -10.14 -9.99 14.73
N LEU A 288 -10.18 -8.67 14.60
CA LEU A 288 -9.47 -7.71 15.44
C LEU A 288 -10.48 -6.95 16.30
N VAL A 289 -10.13 -6.65 17.56
CA VAL A 289 -10.98 -5.99 18.54
C VAL A 289 -10.29 -4.71 18.99
N TYR A 290 -10.95 -3.57 18.80
CA TYR A 290 -10.44 -2.24 19.12
C TYR A 290 -11.33 -1.54 20.14
N GLU A 291 -10.81 -0.45 20.71
CA GLU A 291 -11.66 0.53 21.38
C GLU A 291 -12.75 1.05 20.44
N TYR A 292 -13.97 1.22 20.97
CA TYR A 292 -15.06 1.83 20.23
C TYR A 292 -14.97 3.36 20.30
N ILE A 293 -15.05 4.02 19.15
CA ILE A 293 -14.96 5.48 19.01
C ILE A 293 -16.31 6.03 18.56
N SER A 294 -16.95 6.83 19.41
CA SER A 294 -18.40 7.09 19.34
C SER A 294 -18.83 8.09 18.26
N ASN A 295 -18.03 9.11 17.94
CA ASN A 295 -18.41 10.11 16.93
C ASN A 295 -18.06 9.70 15.49
N GLY A 296 -17.47 8.50 15.30
CA GLY A 296 -17.17 7.99 13.96
C GLY A 296 -16.01 8.75 13.29
N THR A 297 -16.03 8.80 11.96
CA THR A 297 -14.90 9.30 11.14
C THR A 297 -15.02 10.79 10.82
N VAL A 298 -13.88 11.47 10.64
CA VAL A 298 -13.85 12.86 10.16
C VAL A 298 -14.56 13.01 8.81
N ALA A 299 -14.38 12.05 7.90
CA ALA A 299 -15.06 12.05 6.59
C ALA A 299 -16.60 12.12 6.70
N ARG A 300 -17.18 11.43 7.70
CA ARG A 300 -18.63 11.48 7.96
C ARG A 300 -19.06 12.90 8.31
N HIS A 301 -18.27 13.60 9.12
CA HIS A 301 -18.58 14.96 9.53
C HIS A 301 -18.35 16.02 8.45
N LEU A 302 -17.43 15.79 7.52
CA LEU A 302 -17.14 16.72 6.42
C LEU A 302 -18.09 16.57 5.23
N HIS A 303 -18.41 15.33 4.83
CA HIS A 303 -19.04 15.08 3.52
C HIS A 303 -20.54 14.74 3.60
N HIS A 304 -21.08 14.40 4.77
CA HIS A 304 -22.51 14.03 4.88
C HIS A 304 -23.37 15.23 5.25
N HIS A 305 -23.70 16.05 4.25
CA HIS A 305 -24.81 16.98 4.31
C HIS A 305 -26.05 16.31 3.69
N GLY A 306 -27.03 15.90 4.51
CA GLY A 306 -28.39 15.67 3.98
C GLY A 306 -29.09 14.32 4.22
N SER A 307 -28.82 13.58 5.31
CA SER A 307 -29.81 12.58 5.75
C SER A 307 -29.90 12.52 7.26
N SER A 308 -31.14 12.60 7.74
CA SER A 308 -31.56 12.61 9.13
C SER A 308 -30.86 11.53 9.95
N THR A 309 -29.80 11.90 10.67
CA THR A 309 -29.37 11.46 12.02
C THR A 309 -27.88 11.83 12.23
N ASN A 310 -27.67 12.96 12.93
CA ASN A 310 -26.45 13.24 13.70
C ASN A 310 -25.12 13.48 12.95
N GLY A 311 -25.11 13.95 11.70
CA GLY A 311 -23.91 14.54 11.10
C GLY A 311 -23.66 15.94 11.66
N ALA A 312 -22.99 16.05 12.81
CA ALA A 312 -22.69 17.35 13.41
C ALA A 312 -21.66 18.11 12.57
N PHE A 313 -22.01 19.34 12.17
CA PHE A 313 -21.08 20.31 11.57
C PHE A 313 -19.84 20.47 12.45
N LEU A 314 -18.64 20.37 11.86
CA LEU A 314 -17.38 20.60 12.57
C LEU A 314 -16.94 22.06 12.42
N PRO A 315 -17.03 22.89 13.47
CA PRO A 315 -16.58 24.27 13.40
C PRO A 315 -15.05 24.35 13.30
N TRP A 316 -14.53 25.47 12.77
CA TRP A 316 -13.10 25.66 12.54
C TRP A 316 -12.18 25.31 13.74
N PRO A 317 -12.48 25.69 15.00
CA PRO A 317 -11.65 25.33 16.14
C PRO A 317 -11.47 23.81 16.34
N ILE A 318 -12.49 23.02 16.00
CA ILE A 318 -12.38 21.56 16.06
C ILE A 318 -11.58 21.04 14.87
N ARG A 319 -11.73 21.61 13.67
CA ARG A 319 -10.97 21.20 12.49
C ARG A 319 -9.46 21.44 12.64
N ILE A 320 -9.05 22.58 13.21
CA ILE A 320 -7.63 22.84 13.49
C ILE A 320 -7.09 21.90 14.58
N LYS A 321 -7.87 21.62 15.64
CA LYS A 321 -7.52 20.61 16.66
C LYS A 321 -7.31 19.24 16.02
N VAL A 322 -8.21 18.83 15.11
CA VAL A 322 -8.08 17.56 14.36
C VAL A 322 -6.80 17.53 13.54
N ALA A 323 -6.43 18.62 12.87
CA ALA A 323 -5.17 18.71 12.14
C ALA A 323 -3.96 18.55 13.07
N VAL A 324 -3.92 19.27 14.20
CA VAL A 324 -2.83 19.21 15.19
C VAL A 324 -2.69 17.81 15.79
N GLU A 325 -3.78 17.20 16.23
CA GLU A 325 -3.75 15.88 16.87
C GLU A 325 -3.42 14.75 15.88
N THR A 326 -3.89 14.86 14.63
CA THR A 326 -3.51 13.93 13.56
C THR A 326 -2.02 14.07 13.23
N ALA A 327 -1.52 15.30 13.09
CA ALA A 327 -0.09 15.54 12.88
C ALA A 327 0.76 15.02 14.05
N THR A 328 0.26 15.15 15.29
CA THR A 328 0.91 14.60 16.50
C THR A 328 1.01 13.07 16.41
N ALA A 329 -0.07 12.39 16.01
CA ALA A 329 -0.07 10.94 15.80
C ALA A 329 0.93 10.52 14.71
N LEU A 330 0.93 11.19 13.55
CA LEU A 330 1.81 10.84 12.43
C LEU A 330 3.29 11.12 12.74
N ALA A 331 3.60 12.22 13.42
CA ALA A 331 4.96 12.51 13.90
C ALA A 331 5.45 11.40 14.85
N TYR A 332 4.60 10.95 15.78
CA TYR A 332 4.92 9.81 16.64
C TYR A 332 5.17 8.52 15.84
N LEU A 333 4.35 8.21 14.83
CA LEU A 333 4.57 7.05 13.96
C LEU A 333 5.92 7.13 13.23
N HIS A 334 6.24 8.28 12.65
CA HIS A 334 7.48 8.49 11.90
C HIS A 334 8.71 8.42 12.81
N SER A 335 8.62 8.94 14.05
CA SER A 335 9.67 8.78 15.06
C SER A 335 9.86 7.34 15.53
N SER A 336 8.86 6.48 15.31
CA SER A 336 8.88 5.04 15.60
C SER A 336 9.19 4.20 14.36
N ASP A 337 9.71 4.83 13.29
CA ASP A 337 10.02 4.21 12.01
C ASP A 337 8.84 3.48 11.36
N ILE A 338 7.62 4.02 11.51
CA ILE A 338 6.40 3.45 10.96
C ILE A 338 5.77 4.43 9.97
N ILE A 339 5.54 3.95 8.74
CA ILE A 339 4.79 4.68 7.71
C ILE A 339 3.36 4.13 7.70
N HIS A 340 2.37 5.00 7.83
CA HIS A 340 0.96 4.62 7.91
C HIS A 340 0.42 4.11 6.56
N ARG A 341 0.73 4.82 5.47
CA ARG A 341 0.45 4.50 4.06
C ARG A 341 -1.01 4.60 3.60
N ASP A 342 -1.95 4.75 4.53
CA ASP A 342 -3.37 4.98 4.22
C ASP A 342 -3.98 6.11 5.07
N VAL A 343 -3.28 7.25 5.15
CA VAL A 343 -3.77 8.44 5.86
C VAL A 343 -4.90 9.08 5.05
N LYS A 344 -6.10 9.15 5.63
CA LYS A 344 -7.31 9.73 5.03
C LYS A 344 -8.34 10.06 6.09
N THR A 345 -9.30 10.92 5.78
CA THR A 345 -10.36 11.34 6.72
C THR A 345 -11.28 10.19 7.17
N ASN A 346 -11.36 9.08 6.41
CA ASN A 346 -12.06 7.85 6.83
C ASN A 346 -11.31 7.05 7.90
N ASN A 347 -10.00 7.23 8.02
CA ASN A 347 -9.14 6.53 8.99
C ASN A 347 -8.80 7.40 10.22
N ILE A 348 -9.39 8.59 10.30
CA ILE A 348 -9.27 9.51 11.43
C ILE A 348 -10.62 9.55 12.11
N LEU A 349 -10.70 9.04 13.34
CA LEU A 349 -11.93 8.98 14.14
C LEU A 349 -11.94 10.04 15.24
N LEU A 350 -13.14 10.37 15.70
CA LEU A 350 -13.38 11.34 16.77
C LEU A 350 -14.06 10.66 17.94
N ASP A 351 -13.48 10.77 19.14
CA ASP A 351 -14.14 10.33 20.36
C ASP A 351 -15.25 11.29 20.81
N ASN A 352 -15.90 10.98 21.92
CA ASN A 352 -16.99 11.78 22.51
C ASN A 352 -16.58 13.23 22.87
N THR A 353 -15.28 13.51 23.01
CA THR A 353 -14.72 14.84 23.28
C THR A 353 -14.10 15.49 22.04
N PHE A 354 -14.34 14.91 20.85
CA PHE A 354 -13.73 15.32 19.60
C PHE A 354 -12.19 15.31 19.66
N CYS A 355 -11.61 14.33 20.36
CA CYS A 355 -10.18 14.02 20.22
C CYS A 355 -9.98 12.95 19.13
N VAL A 356 -8.88 13.08 18.41
CA VAL A 356 -8.52 12.24 17.27
C VAL A 356 -8.03 10.88 17.70
N LYS A 357 -8.45 9.85 16.96
CA LYS A 357 -7.91 8.49 16.96
C LYS A 357 -7.61 8.06 15.52
N VAL A 358 -6.34 7.98 15.16
CA VAL A 358 -5.91 7.43 13.85
C VAL A 358 -5.99 5.90 13.90
N ALA A 359 -6.58 5.32 12.85
CA ALA A 359 -6.87 3.89 12.75
C ALA A 359 -6.49 3.29 11.38
N ASP A 360 -6.67 1.98 11.27
CA ASP A 360 -6.42 1.14 10.09
C ASP A 360 -4.94 1.00 9.68
N PHE A 361 -4.22 0.22 10.48
CA PHE A 361 -2.79 -0.05 10.28
C PHE A 361 -2.51 -1.24 9.36
N GLY A 362 -3.53 -1.74 8.66
CA GLY A 362 -3.42 -2.94 7.81
C GLY A 362 -2.41 -2.80 6.67
N LEU A 363 -2.20 -1.58 6.17
CA LEU A 363 -1.23 -1.26 5.11
C LEU A 363 0.10 -0.67 5.62
N SER A 364 0.15 -0.34 6.91
CA SER A 364 1.30 0.33 7.51
C SER A 364 2.54 -0.54 7.45
N ARG A 365 3.72 0.07 7.49
CA ARG A 365 4.98 -0.66 7.32
C ARG A 365 6.06 -0.09 8.20
N LEU A 366 6.83 -1.00 8.80
CA LEU A 366 8.10 -0.65 9.44
C LEU A 366 9.08 -0.24 8.36
N PHE A 367 9.64 0.94 8.52
CA PHE A 367 10.76 1.42 7.75
C PHE A 367 12.01 0.74 8.29
N PRO A 368 12.75 -0.02 7.46
CA PRO A 368 14.00 -0.63 7.91
C PRO A 368 15.00 0.47 8.29
N ASN A 369 15.78 0.25 9.34
CA ASN A 369 16.93 1.09 9.63
C ASN A 369 17.90 1.02 8.43
N ASP A 370 18.57 2.13 8.12
CA ASP A 370 19.62 2.24 7.09
C ASP A 370 19.18 2.26 5.62
N VAL A 371 17.90 2.51 5.31
CA VAL A 371 17.44 2.75 3.93
C VAL A 371 16.78 4.11 3.77
N THR A 372 16.90 4.74 2.59
CA THR A 372 16.26 6.03 2.30
C THR A 372 14.80 5.90 1.84
N HIS A 373 14.39 4.69 1.46
CA HIS A 373 13.04 4.37 1.00
C HIS A 373 12.78 2.86 1.10
N VAL A 374 11.49 2.50 1.01
CA VAL A 374 11.06 1.11 0.88
C VAL A 374 10.48 0.89 -0.52
N SER A 375 11.15 0.06 -1.32
CA SER A 375 10.65 -0.32 -2.65
C SER A 375 9.48 -1.29 -2.53
N THR A 376 8.27 -0.84 -2.85
CA THR A 376 7.05 -1.65 -2.74
C THR A 376 5.95 -1.17 -3.66
N ALA A 377 5.16 -2.10 -4.20
CA ALA A 377 3.99 -1.80 -5.04
C ALA A 377 3.08 -0.73 -4.40
N PRO A 378 2.68 0.33 -5.12
CA PRO A 378 1.75 1.35 -4.66
C PRO A 378 0.50 0.74 -4.04
N GLN A 379 0.25 1.11 -2.78
CA GLN A 379 -0.95 0.76 -2.03
C GLN A 379 -1.42 2.00 -1.26
N GLY A 380 -2.73 2.13 -1.10
CA GLY A 380 -3.38 3.27 -0.45
C GLY A 380 -4.70 3.60 -1.14
N THR A 381 -5.39 4.61 -0.64
CA THR A 381 -6.69 5.04 -1.18
C THR A 381 -6.53 6.07 -2.30
N PRO A 382 -7.15 5.87 -3.48
CA PRO A 382 -7.13 6.86 -4.57
C PRO A 382 -7.50 8.27 -4.08
N GLY A 383 -6.77 9.29 -4.57
CA GLY A 383 -6.88 10.67 -4.09
C GLY A 383 -5.87 11.05 -3.01
N TYR A 384 -5.46 10.10 -2.16
CA TYR A 384 -4.49 10.32 -1.08
C TYR A 384 -3.09 9.78 -1.39
N VAL A 385 -2.98 8.88 -2.37
CA VAL A 385 -1.69 8.24 -2.72
C VAL A 385 -0.72 9.28 -3.27
N ASP A 386 0.46 9.32 -2.66
CA ASP A 386 1.60 10.12 -3.13
C ASP A 386 1.96 9.79 -4.60
N PRO A 387 1.92 10.79 -5.51
CA PRO A 387 2.17 10.58 -6.93
C PRO A 387 3.61 10.14 -7.23
N GLU A 388 4.60 10.58 -6.43
CA GLU A 388 5.99 10.16 -6.59
C GLU A 388 6.15 8.69 -6.17
N TYR A 389 5.58 8.32 -5.02
CA TYR A 389 5.51 6.93 -4.59
C TYR A 389 4.82 6.04 -5.62
N HIS A 390 3.69 6.48 -6.16
CA HIS A 390 2.95 5.75 -7.20
C HIS A 390 3.79 5.52 -8.45
N ARG A 391 4.57 6.53 -8.87
CA ARG A 391 5.38 6.50 -10.08
C ARG A 391 6.67 5.70 -9.91
N CYS A 392 7.36 5.91 -8.79
CA CYS A 392 8.72 5.42 -8.57
C CYS A 392 8.78 4.16 -7.70
N TYR A 393 7.65 3.71 -7.13
CA TYR A 393 7.57 2.55 -6.23
C TYR A 393 8.37 2.72 -4.93
N GLN A 394 8.81 3.95 -4.62
CA GLN A 394 9.63 4.28 -3.43
C GLN A 394 8.76 4.87 -2.33
N LEU A 395 8.44 4.06 -1.31
CA LEU A 395 7.67 4.51 -0.15
C LEU A 395 8.61 5.21 0.85
N THR A 396 8.21 6.38 1.32
CA THR A 396 8.94 7.13 2.36
C THR A 396 7.96 7.71 3.38
N ASN A 397 8.45 8.22 4.51
CA ASN A 397 7.64 8.97 5.45
C ASN A 397 7.00 10.22 4.81
N LYS A 398 7.63 10.81 3.77
CA LYS A 398 7.07 11.90 2.97
C LYS A 398 5.83 11.52 2.17
N SER A 399 5.57 10.22 1.99
CA SER A 399 4.32 9.76 1.36
C SER A 399 3.12 9.97 2.27
N ASP A 400 3.27 9.77 3.59
CA ASP A 400 2.22 10.12 4.57
C ASP A 400 2.02 11.64 4.66
N VAL A 401 3.09 12.43 4.50
CA VAL A 401 3.01 13.91 4.47
C VAL A 401 2.11 14.38 3.32
N TYR A 402 2.27 13.78 2.12
CA TYR A 402 1.40 14.09 0.99
C TYR A 402 -0.06 13.76 1.30
N SER A 403 -0.33 12.54 1.80
CA SER A 403 -1.68 12.12 2.16
C SER A 403 -2.29 13.02 3.25
N PHE A 404 -1.50 13.47 4.22
CA PHE A 404 -1.93 14.43 5.23
C PHE A 404 -2.21 15.82 4.63
N GLY A 405 -1.44 16.25 3.63
CA GLY A 405 -1.74 17.46 2.85
C GLY A 405 -3.14 17.42 2.24
N VAL A 406 -3.57 16.26 1.71
CA VAL A 406 -4.95 16.08 1.22
C VAL A 406 -5.96 16.21 2.35
N VAL A 407 -5.70 15.60 3.51
CA VAL A 407 -6.56 15.74 4.71
C VAL A 407 -6.70 17.21 5.15
N LEU A 408 -5.62 17.99 5.13
CA LEU A 408 -5.69 19.43 5.44
C LEU A 408 -6.62 20.18 4.48
N ILE A 409 -6.57 19.87 3.18
CA ILE A 409 -7.48 20.46 2.20
C ILE A 409 -8.93 20.02 2.43
N GLU A 410 -9.19 18.74 2.76
CA GLU A 410 -10.54 18.28 3.10
C GLU A 410 -11.07 19.02 4.34
N LEU A 411 -10.23 19.24 5.36
CA LEU A 411 -10.60 20.01 6.55
C LEU A 411 -10.94 21.47 6.23
N ILE A 412 -10.30 22.10 5.25
CA ILE A 412 -10.59 23.47 4.84
C ILE A 412 -11.83 23.56 3.95
N SER A 413 -12.00 22.60 3.05
CA SER A 413 -12.97 22.70 1.94
C SER A 413 -14.27 21.92 2.16
N SER A 414 -14.28 20.92 3.05
CA SER A 414 -15.33 19.90 3.15
C SER A 414 -15.61 19.17 1.81
N MET A 415 -14.66 19.22 0.87
CA MET A 415 -14.78 18.54 -0.41
C MET A 415 -14.15 17.14 -0.32
N PRO A 416 -14.73 16.12 -0.98
CA PRO A 416 -14.11 14.81 -1.06
C PRO A 416 -12.83 14.84 -1.89
N ALA A 417 -11.85 14.02 -1.49
CA ALA A 417 -10.56 13.86 -2.17
C ALA A 417 -10.66 13.49 -3.67
N ILE A 418 -11.66 12.68 -4.04
CA ILE A 418 -11.98 12.33 -5.44
C ILE A 418 -13.45 12.63 -5.70
N ASP A 419 -13.72 13.35 -6.78
CA ASP A 419 -15.07 13.70 -7.21
C ASP A 419 -15.19 13.62 -8.73
N LEU A 420 -15.88 12.58 -9.20
CA LEU A 420 -16.07 12.32 -10.63
C LEU A 420 -17.06 13.28 -11.30
N SER A 421 -17.78 14.10 -10.52
CA SER A 421 -18.69 15.11 -11.07
C SER A 421 -17.98 16.39 -11.50
N ARG A 422 -16.73 16.60 -11.05
CA ARG A 422 -15.91 17.77 -11.42
C ARG A 422 -15.34 17.62 -12.83
N ASN A 423 -14.82 18.73 -13.36
CA ASN A 423 -14.05 18.72 -14.59
C ASN A 423 -12.89 17.72 -14.49
N LYS A 424 -12.50 17.11 -15.62
CA LYS A 424 -11.45 16.07 -15.65
C LYS A 424 -10.17 16.47 -14.93
N ASP A 425 -9.77 17.72 -15.09
CA ASP A 425 -8.54 18.21 -14.46
C ASP A 425 -8.72 18.52 -12.97
N GLU A 426 -9.94 18.56 -12.44
CA GLU A 426 -10.33 18.93 -11.06
C GLU A 426 -10.88 17.74 -10.24
N ILE A 427 -10.88 16.53 -10.81
CA ILE A 427 -11.35 15.31 -10.13
C ILE A 427 -10.58 15.09 -8.83
N ASN A 428 -9.26 15.32 -8.84
CA ASN A 428 -8.40 15.19 -7.67
C ASN A 428 -8.37 16.50 -6.88
N LEU A 429 -8.76 16.43 -5.61
CA LEU A 429 -8.80 17.58 -4.72
C LEU A 429 -7.42 18.23 -4.50
N ALA A 430 -6.34 17.45 -4.48
CA ALA A 430 -4.99 17.99 -4.36
C ALA A 430 -4.63 18.90 -5.55
N ASP A 431 -4.93 18.45 -6.78
CA ASP A 431 -4.68 19.22 -8.00
C ASP A 431 -5.57 20.47 -8.07
N LEU A 432 -6.83 20.38 -7.63
CA LEU A 432 -7.71 21.52 -7.48
C LEU A 432 -7.13 22.55 -6.49
N ALA A 433 -6.73 22.11 -5.30
CA ALA A 433 -6.19 22.99 -4.27
C ALA A 433 -4.90 23.68 -4.70
N ILE A 434 -3.94 22.94 -5.26
CA ILE A 434 -2.68 23.50 -5.77
C ILE A 434 -2.97 24.65 -6.75
N ARG A 435 -3.88 24.45 -7.72
CA ARG A 435 -4.22 25.50 -8.68
C ARG A 435 -4.90 26.70 -8.05
N LYS A 436 -5.88 26.47 -7.15
CA LYS A 436 -6.61 27.56 -6.48
C LYS A 436 -5.68 28.39 -5.60
N ILE A 437 -4.77 27.75 -4.88
CA ILE A 437 -3.76 28.42 -4.05
C ILE A 437 -2.80 29.23 -4.94
N GLN A 438 -2.27 28.65 -6.02
CA GLN A 438 -1.37 29.36 -6.94
C GLN A 438 -2.01 30.59 -7.60
N LYS A 439 -3.32 30.53 -7.89
CA LYS A 439 -4.08 31.66 -8.45
C LYS A 439 -4.53 32.67 -7.39
N SER A 440 -4.20 32.47 -6.12
CA SER A 440 -4.70 33.29 -5.00
C SER A 440 -6.24 33.28 -4.88
N GLU A 441 -6.86 32.17 -5.29
CA GLU A 441 -8.31 31.94 -5.28
C GLU A 441 -8.75 31.05 -4.09
N ILE A 442 -8.01 31.08 -2.97
CA ILE A 442 -8.28 30.24 -1.78
C ILE A 442 -9.73 30.35 -1.31
N ALA A 443 -10.32 31.55 -1.35
CA ALA A 443 -11.69 31.78 -0.90
C ALA A 443 -12.73 30.87 -1.61
N GLN A 444 -12.46 30.47 -2.86
CA GLN A 444 -13.34 29.57 -3.63
C GLN A 444 -13.18 28.09 -3.25
N LEU A 445 -12.11 27.75 -2.52
CA LEU A 445 -11.83 26.40 -2.01
C LEU A 445 -12.41 26.19 -0.60
N VAL A 446 -12.51 27.25 0.21
CA VAL A 446 -12.88 27.16 1.62
C VAL A 446 -14.37 26.88 1.79
N ASP A 447 -14.70 25.99 2.74
CA ASP A 447 -16.07 25.74 3.15
C ASP A 447 -16.72 27.04 3.67
N PRO A 448 -17.81 27.53 3.03
CA PRO A 448 -18.46 28.78 3.40
C PRO A 448 -18.92 28.85 4.85
N SER A 449 -19.20 27.70 5.47
CA SER A 449 -19.68 27.61 6.85
C SER A 449 -18.60 27.86 7.91
N LEU A 450 -17.32 27.95 7.51
CA LEU A 450 -16.21 28.20 8.43
C LEU A 450 -16.06 29.68 8.82
N GLY A 451 -16.78 30.60 8.17
CA GLY A 451 -16.68 32.03 8.46
C GLY A 451 -15.39 32.68 7.94
N PHE A 452 -14.87 32.18 6.82
CA PHE A 452 -13.63 32.68 6.19
C PHE A 452 -13.70 34.17 5.84
N ASP A 453 -14.83 34.65 5.35
CA ASP A 453 -15.00 36.07 5.00
C ASP A 453 -15.45 36.95 6.17
N SER A 454 -15.95 36.34 7.25
CA SER A 454 -16.53 37.05 8.39
C SER A 454 -15.61 37.17 9.60
N ASN A 455 -14.53 36.39 9.68
CA ASN A 455 -13.58 36.42 10.79
C ASN A 455 -12.13 36.46 10.28
N SER A 456 -11.43 37.57 10.53
CA SER A 456 -10.04 37.79 10.08
C SER A 456 -9.05 36.78 10.66
N ASP A 457 -9.26 36.34 11.90
CA ASP A 457 -8.38 35.36 12.55
C ASP A 457 -8.54 33.99 11.89
N VAL A 458 -9.79 33.57 11.69
CA VAL A 458 -10.11 32.31 10.99
C VAL A 458 -9.59 32.35 9.56
N LYS A 459 -9.74 33.49 8.87
CA LYS A 459 -9.18 33.72 7.54
C LYS A 459 -7.67 33.53 7.53
N SER A 460 -6.95 34.14 8.48
CA SER A 460 -5.51 34.01 8.61
C SER A 460 -5.10 32.56 8.88
N GLN A 461 -5.76 31.89 9.82
CA GLN A 461 -5.46 30.50 10.17
C GLN A 461 -5.71 29.55 8.98
N ILE A 462 -6.85 29.67 8.31
CA ILE A 462 -7.18 28.86 7.13
C ILE A 462 -6.16 29.10 6.01
N THR A 463 -5.76 30.36 5.78
CA THR A 463 -4.76 30.70 4.77
C THR A 463 -3.42 30.04 5.09
N SER A 464 -2.96 30.11 6.34
CA SER A 464 -1.71 29.45 6.76
C SER A 464 -1.79 27.92 6.69
N VAL A 465 -2.94 27.31 7.01
CA VAL A 465 -3.12 25.85 6.84
C VAL A 465 -3.11 25.47 5.35
N ALA A 466 -3.71 26.28 4.48
CA ALA A 466 -3.70 26.04 3.04
C ALA A 466 -2.28 26.16 2.45
N GLU A 467 -1.48 27.12 2.90
CA GLU A 467 -0.07 27.24 2.53
C GLU A 467 0.76 26.03 3.00
N LEU A 468 0.52 25.56 4.23
CA LEU A 468 1.16 24.35 4.74
C LEU A 468 0.76 23.11 3.93
N ALA A 469 -0.54 22.99 3.59
CA ALA A 469 -1.04 21.91 2.75
C ALA A 469 -0.40 21.95 1.36
N PHE A 470 -0.23 23.14 0.77
CA PHE A 470 0.48 23.31 -0.50
C PHE A 470 1.92 22.79 -0.44
N GLN A 471 2.64 23.03 0.67
CA GLN A 471 3.99 22.48 0.87
C GLN A 471 3.98 20.95 1.02
N CYS A 472 2.98 20.39 1.72
CA CYS A 472 2.82 18.94 1.87
C CYS A 472 2.51 18.25 0.53
N LEU A 473 1.79 18.93 -0.36
CA LEU A 473 1.34 18.42 -1.66
C LEU A 473 2.35 18.61 -2.80
N GLN A 474 3.58 19.04 -2.51
CA GLN A 474 4.62 19.16 -3.53
C GLN A 474 4.88 17.83 -4.23
N ARG A 475 5.12 17.87 -5.55
CA ARG A 475 5.40 16.65 -6.33
C ARG A 475 6.68 15.98 -5.87
N ASP A 476 7.74 16.77 -5.70
CA ASP A 476 9.02 16.32 -5.19
C ASP A 476 8.95 16.16 -3.65
N LYS A 477 9.21 14.94 -3.16
CA LYS A 477 9.22 14.60 -1.74
C LYS A 477 10.23 15.40 -0.92
N ASP A 478 11.32 15.89 -1.53
CA ASP A 478 12.38 16.60 -0.80
C ASP A 478 11.94 18.03 -0.47
N LEU A 479 10.98 18.58 -1.22
CA LEU A 479 10.33 19.87 -0.94
C LEU A 479 9.25 19.78 0.14
N ARG A 480 8.78 18.57 0.47
CA ARG A 480 7.76 18.39 1.51
C ARG A 480 8.40 18.52 2.90
N PRO A 481 7.77 19.18 3.88
CA PRO A 481 8.25 19.19 5.26
C PRO A 481 8.20 17.79 5.90
N SER A 482 8.88 17.58 7.02
CA SER A 482 8.66 16.41 7.88
C SER A 482 7.36 16.58 8.69
N MET A 483 6.79 15.49 9.22
CA MET A 483 5.60 15.59 10.07
C MET A 483 5.86 16.38 11.37
N ASP A 484 7.09 16.38 11.90
CA ASP A 484 7.47 17.23 13.03
C ASP A 484 7.40 18.72 12.69
N GLN A 485 7.89 19.11 11.51
CA GLN A 485 7.81 20.48 11.02
C GLN A 485 6.35 20.89 10.76
N VAL A 486 5.56 19.99 10.16
CA VAL A 486 4.12 20.19 9.96
C VAL A 486 3.41 20.42 11.29
N LEU A 487 3.68 19.58 12.29
CA LEU A 487 3.10 19.69 13.63
C LEU A 487 3.47 21.01 14.31
N GLU A 488 4.73 21.43 14.20
CA GLU A 488 5.21 22.70 14.76
C GLU A 488 4.45 23.89 14.15
N VAL A 489 4.30 23.93 12.82
CA VAL A 489 3.57 24.98 12.13
C VAL A 489 2.09 24.98 12.52
N LEU A 490 1.43 23.81 12.58
CA LEU A 490 0.03 23.72 12.99
C LEU A 490 -0.21 24.21 14.41
N ARG A 491 0.67 23.86 15.37
CA ARG A 491 0.58 24.36 16.75
C ARG A 491 0.74 25.88 16.82
N ARG A 492 1.65 26.46 16.01
CA ARG A 492 1.78 27.92 15.91
C ARG A 492 0.50 28.57 15.39
N ILE A 493 -0.10 28.01 14.34
CA ILE A 493 -1.36 28.50 13.77
C ILE A 493 -2.50 28.42 14.80
N GLU A 494 -2.63 27.31 15.53
CA GLU A 494 -3.63 27.12 16.57
C GLU A 494 -3.45 28.11 17.73
N SER A 495 -2.21 28.30 18.20
CA SER A 495 -1.85 29.14 19.34
C SER A 495 -1.89 30.65 19.06
N TRP A 496 -2.13 31.08 17.82
CA TRP A 496 -2.11 32.50 17.41
C TRP A 496 -3.00 33.42 18.28
N LYS A 497 -4.05 32.87 18.90
CA LYS A 497 -4.90 33.60 19.87
C LYS A 497 -4.23 33.92 21.21
N ASN A 498 -3.33 33.07 21.71
CA ASN A 498 -2.80 33.21 23.07
C ASN A 498 -1.74 34.31 23.19
N LYS A 499 -1.08 34.68 22.08
CA LYS A 499 0.05 35.63 22.11
C LYS A 499 -0.39 37.11 22.16
N TYR A 500 -1.57 37.43 21.67
CA TYR A 500 -2.14 38.79 21.72
C TYR A 500 -3.06 39.04 22.93
N GLY A 501 -3.44 37.98 23.66
CA GLY A 501 -4.23 38.07 24.89
C GLY A 501 -3.41 38.39 26.15
N GLU A 502 -2.12 38.03 26.19
CA GLU A 502 -1.23 38.26 27.35
C GLU A 502 -0.52 39.62 27.33
N LEU A 503 -0.54 40.38 26.23
CA LEU A 503 0.12 41.69 26.12
C LEU A 503 -0.78 42.90 26.42
N ASN A 504 -2.04 42.66 26.83
CA ASN A 504 -2.97 43.75 27.16
C ASN A 504 -3.31 43.76 28.66
N PHE A 505 -2.34 44.10 29.51
CA PHE A 505 -2.56 44.73 30.81
C PHE A 505 -1.27 45.43 31.27
N ASP A 506 -1.02 46.63 30.75
CA ASP A 506 -0.75 47.84 31.56
C ASP A 506 -0.59 49.07 30.65
N GLY A 507 -1.16 50.18 31.11
CA GLY A 507 -1.60 51.28 30.27
C GLY A 507 -0.53 52.27 29.78
N LYS A 508 -0.99 53.07 28.80
CA LYS A 508 -0.41 54.28 28.20
C LYS A 508 0.87 54.11 27.38
N GLY A 509 0.68 54.21 26.06
CA GLY A 509 1.72 54.61 25.12
C GLY A 509 1.24 54.44 23.69
N SER A 510 0.90 55.55 23.02
CA SER A 510 0.78 55.58 21.56
C SER A 510 2.15 55.23 20.97
N LEU A 511 2.23 54.19 20.13
CA LEU A 511 3.32 54.01 19.17
C LEU A 511 2.80 53.26 17.93
N SER A 512 3.21 53.76 16.77
CA SER A 512 2.97 53.23 15.42
C SER A 512 3.36 51.75 15.29
N PRO A 513 2.77 50.96 14.37
CA PRO A 513 3.24 49.60 14.14
C PRO A 513 4.64 49.65 13.52
N ASP A 514 5.66 49.31 14.30
CA ASP A 514 7.01 49.11 13.83
C ASP A 514 7.10 47.91 12.89
N HIS A 515 7.94 48.05 11.89
CA HIS A 515 8.04 47.21 10.69
C HIS A 515 8.75 45.85 10.93
N ASP A 516 9.10 45.52 12.17
CA ASP A 516 10.12 44.50 12.49
C ASP A 516 9.56 43.09 12.80
N GLU A 517 8.27 42.92 13.13
CA GLU A 517 7.72 41.57 13.42
C GLU A 517 7.24 40.79 12.19
N MET A 518 7.05 41.46 11.05
CA MET A 518 6.85 40.77 9.75
C MET A 518 8.16 40.16 9.21
N GLU A 519 9.31 40.52 9.77
CA GLU A 519 10.61 40.04 9.32
C GLU A 519 10.94 38.63 9.85
N LEU A 520 10.40 38.25 11.02
CA LEU A 520 10.59 36.92 11.60
C LEU A 520 9.89 35.80 10.82
N LEU A 521 8.75 36.11 10.18
CA LEU A 521 8.11 35.16 9.25
C LEU A 521 8.89 35.08 7.94
N ARG A 522 9.41 36.21 7.43
CA ARG A 522 10.21 36.29 6.19
C ARG A 522 11.56 35.55 6.27
N ASN A 523 12.09 35.37 7.48
CA ASN A 523 13.39 34.77 7.74
C ASN A 523 13.38 33.23 7.86
N MET A 524 12.22 32.58 7.84
CA MET A 524 12.18 31.21 7.31
C MET A 524 12.45 31.34 5.82
N LYS A 525 13.48 30.67 5.28
CA LYS A 525 13.77 30.64 3.84
C LYS A 525 12.52 30.19 3.07
N PHE A 526 11.67 31.15 2.70
CA PHE A 526 10.64 30.98 1.72
C PHE A 526 11.37 30.72 0.41
N ILE A 527 11.35 29.47 -0.06
CA ILE A 527 11.68 29.20 -1.45
C ILE A 527 10.57 29.89 -2.24
N SER A 528 10.87 31.09 -2.71
CA SER A 528 10.03 31.85 -3.63
C SER A 528 9.67 30.96 -4.82
N SER A 529 8.38 30.82 -5.08
CA SER A 529 7.84 30.13 -6.25
C SER A 529 8.59 30.56 -7.53
N PRO A 530 9.12 29.64 -8.34
CA PRO A 530 9.62 30.01 -9.65
C PRO A 530 8.43 30.44 -10.53
N LYS A 531 8.43 31.70 -10.95
CA LYS A 531 7.61 32.15 -12.09
C LYS A 531 8.05 31.34 -13.31
N ALA A 532 7.09 30.66 -13.94
CA ALA A 532 7.32 29.89 -15.15
C ALA A 532 7.79 30.79 -16.29
N VAL A 533 8.91 30.46 -16.92
CA VAL A 533 9.10 30.59 -18.37
C VAL A 533 10.02 29.45 -18.81
N THR A 534 9.52 28.76 -19.82
CA THR A 534 10.20 27.86 -20.76
C THR A 534 11.66 28.24 -21.01
N ASP A 535 12.60 27.34 -20.72
CA ASP A 535 13.82 27.10 -21.52
C ASP A 535 14.54 25.83 -21.00
N PRO A 536 15.28 25.10 -21.86
CA PRO A 536 15.74 23.74 -21.61
C PRO A 536 16.94 23.73 -20.64
N CYS A 537 16.93 22.79 -19.69
CA CYS A 537 18.05 22.57 -18.77
C CYS A 537 19.27 22.01 -19.53
N ASN A 538 20.19 22.89 -19.92
CA ASN A 538 21.59 22.56 -20.13
C ASN A 538 22.34 22.92 -18.84
N SER A 539 22.94 21.92 -18.20
CA SER A 539 23.80 22.11 -17.04
C SER A 539 25.25 22.37 -17.48
N ASP A 540 25.68 23.63 -17.46
CA ASP A 540 27.10 23.98 -17.37
C ASP A 540 27.51 24.00 -15.89
N SER A 541 28.47 23.15 -15.52
CA SER A 541 29.10 23.15 -14.20
C SER A 541 30.43 23.89 -14.27
N THR A 542 30.57 24.96 -13.49
CA THR A 542 31.85 25.61 -13.21
C THR A 542 32.38 25.09 -11.88
N SER A 543 33.38 24.21 -11.92
CA SER A 543 34.20 23.83 -10.76
C SER A 543 35.48 24.67 -10.74
N PRO A 544 35.95 25.18 -9.58
CA PRO A 544 37.31 25.72 -9.49
C PRO A 544 38.31 24.55 -9.45
N ASN A 545 39.23 24.55 -10.41
CA ASN A 545 40.28 23.55 -10.60
C ASN A 545 41.43 23.69 -9.60
N VAL A 546 41.91 22.56 -9.06
CA VAL A 546 43.34 22.26 -8.93
C VAL A 546 43.63 20.87 -9.53
N SER A 547 44.13 20.94 -10.77
CA SER A 547 45.03 20.06 -11.53
C SER A 547 44.96 18.52 -11.44
N GLY A 548 44.62 17.88 -12.58
CA GLY A 548 44.91 16.46 -12.82
C GLY A 548 44.36 15.79 -14.10
N GLN A 549 44.50 16.42 -15.28
CA GLN A 549 44.47 15.84 -16.66
C GLN A 549 43.18 15.20 -17.27
N SER A 550 42.72 15.82 -18.37
CA SER A 550 41.56 15.59 -19.26
C SER A 550 42.00 15.06 -20.68
N PRO A 551 41.19 14.93 -21.78
CA PRO A 551 39.84 15.50 -22.11
C PRO A 551 38.77 14.54 -22.76
N ALA A 552 37.45 14.74 -22.50
CA ALA A 552 36.31 15.26 -23.35
C ALA A 552 35.78 14.36 -24.51
N LYS A 553 34.50 14.23 -24.97
CA LYS A 553 33.18 14.97 -24.98
C LYS A 553 32.00 13.96 -25.19
N SER A 554 30.83 14.03 -24.51
CA SER A 554 29.49 14.68 -24.77
C SER A 554 28.52 14.04 -25.81
N SER A 555 27.26 13.73 -25.40
CA SER A 555 25.95 14.13 -26.04
C SER A 555 24.70 13.33 -25.56
N MET A 556 23.57 14.04 -25.37
CA MET A 556 22.19 13.63 -24.97
C MET A 556 21.38 12.81 -25.99
N ALA A 557 20.26 12.19 -25.55
CA ALA A 557 18.99 12.19 -26.32
C ALA A 557 17.73 12.01 -25.42
N LEU A 558 16.81 12.98 -25.51
CA LEU A 558 15.36 12.90 -25.20
C LEU A 558 14.60 12.59 -26.50
N CYS A 559 13.43 11.96 -26.42
CA CYS A 559 12.45 12.00 -27.51
C CYS A 559 11.03 12.31 -27.00
N ASN A 560 10.49 13.41 -27.52
CA ASN A 560 9.08 13.77 -27.59
C ASN A 560 8.31 12.78 -28.47
N LEU A 561 7.00 12.65 -28.24
CA LEU A 561 6.04 12.33 -29.30
C LEU A 561 4.84 13.28 -29.22
N SER A 562 4.74 14.07 -30.29
CA SER A 562 3.65 14.95 -30.68
C SER A 562 2.44 14.17 -31.19
N HIS A 563 1.26 14.72 -30.96
CA HIS A 563 0.05 14.44 -31.73
C HIS A 563 0.21 14.90 -33.19
N THR A 564 -0.24 14.08 -34.13
CA THR A 564 -0.85 14.55 -35.39
C THR A 564 -2.11 13.75 -35.67
N SER A 565 -3.16 14.53 -35.95
CA SER A 565 -4.43 14.19 -36.57
C SER A 565 -4.30 13.47 -37.91
N GLU A 566 -5.13 12.45 -38.09
CA GLU A 566 -6.09 12.31 -39.20
C GLU A 566 -7.36 11.63 -38.66
#